data_AF-A0A2L2ZB99-F1
#
_entry.id   AF-A0A2L2ZB99-F1
#
_cell.length_a   1.000
_cell.length_b   1.000
_cell.length_c   1.000
_cell.angle_alpha   90.00
_cell.angle_beta   90.00
_cell.angle_gamma   90.00
#
_symmetry.space_group_name_H-M   'P 1'
#
loop_
_entity.id
_entity.type
_entity.pdbx_description
1 polymer ?
#
loop_
_entity_poly.entity_id
_entity_poly.type
_entity_poly.pdbx_seq_one_letter_code
_entity_poly.pdbx_strand_id
1 'polypeptide(L)' 'VCMQGRFHVDEGYSLWKCALLVRVMKLIGVMTLSVTNAAGLLNPNFKLGDMMLIKDHINFPGFACDNPLR' A
#
# COMPACT_ATOMS: atom_id res chain seq x y z
N VAL A 1 -2.41 16.01 -5.25
CA VAL A 1 -3.65 15.32 -4.82
C VAL A 1 -3.33 14.47 -3.60
N CYS A 2 -4.28 14.27 -2.68
CA CYS A 2 -4.12 13.43 -1.49
C CYS A 2 -5.34 12.53 -1.32
N MET A 3 -5.14 11.28 -0.90
CA MET A 3 -6.20 10.37 -0.50
C MET A 3 -6.37 10.43 1.02
N GLN A 4 -7.49 10.98 1.49
CA GLN A 4 -7.83 10.98 2.91
C GLN A 4 -8.58 9.69 3.27
N GLY A 5 -7.81 8.62 3.44
CA GLY A 5 -8.32 7.25 3.57
C GLY A 5 -7.96 6.40 2.36
N ARG A 6 -8.02 5.08 2.52
CA ARG A 6 -7.74 4.10 1.46
C ARG A 6 -8.61 2.87 1.66
N PHE A 7 -8.76 2.10 0.58
CA PHE A 7 -9.47 0.83 0.60
C PHE A 7 -8.54 -0.31 1.02
N HIS A 8 -9.08 -1.27 1.74
CA HIS A 8 -8.37 -2.46 2.18
C HIS A 8 -9.06 -3.74 1.70
N VAL A 9 -8.30 -4.82 1.55
CA VAL A 9 -8.82 -6.09 1.02
C VAL A 9 -9.72 -6.80 2.03
N ASP A 10 -9.42 -6.66 3.32
CA ASP A 10 -10.21 -7.16 4.45
C ASP A 10 -11.59 -6.49 4.57
N GLU A 11 -11.80 -5.34 3.91
CA GLU A 11 -13.11 -4.71 3.72
C GLU A 11 -13.93 -5.38 2.59
N GLY A 12 -13.39 -6.39 1.91
CA GLY A 12 -14.06 -7.15 0.83
C GLY A 12 -13.78 -6.62 -0.59
N TYR A 13 -12.86 -5.66 -0.74
CA TYR A 13 -12.47 -5.14 -2.06
C TYR A 13 -11.40 -6.02 -2.72
N SER A 14 -11.50 -6.21 -4.04
CA SER A 14 -10.44 -6.85 -4.82
C SER A 14 -9.19 -5.96 -4.89
N LEU A 15 -7.99 -6.56 -5.01
CA LEU A 15 -6.72 -5.82 -5.05
C LEU A 15 -6.67 -4.73 -6.13
N TRP A 16 -7.23 -5.01 -7.32
CA TRP A 16 -7.28 -4.02 -8.39
C TRP A 16 -8.16 -2.81 -8.04
N LYS A 17 -9.24 -3.00 -7.26
CA LYS A 17 -10.09 -1.89 -6.77
C LYS A 17 -9.33 -1.04 -5.76
N CYS A 18 -8.60 -1.67 -4.84
CA CYS A 18 -7.76 -0.95 -3.88
C CYS A 18 -6.69 -0.11 -4.56
N ALA A 19 -6.10 -0.61 -5.65
CA ALA A 19 -5.06 0.09 -6.42
C ALA A 19 -5.61 1.08 -7.48
N LEU A 20 -6.94 1.17 -7.68
CA LEU A 20 -7.54 1.94 -8.77
C LEU A 20 -7.13 3.42 -8.75
N LEU A 21 -7.09 4.03 -7.56
CA LEU A 21 -6.78 5.45 -7.41
C LEU A 21 -5.35 5.79 -7.83
N VAL A 22 -4.41 4.83 -7.80
CA VAL A 22 -3.06 5.03 -8.35
C VAL A 22 -3.12 5.20 -9.88
N ARG A 23 -3.99 4.45 -10.57
CA ARG A 23 -4.18 4.61 -12.02
C ARG A 23 -4.83 5.95 -12.35
N VAL A 24 -5.81 6.38 -11.55
CA VAL A 24 -6.43 7.72 -11.67
C VAL A 24 -5.39 8.83 -11.47
N MET A 25 -4.55 8.72 -10.43
CA MET A 25 -3.45 9.65 -10.19
C MET A 25 -2.51 9.75 -11.40
N LYS A 26 -2.17 8.62 -12.03
CA LYS A 26 -1.36 8.62 -13.24
C LYS A 26 -2.04 9.37 -14.39
N LEU A 27 -3.34 9.17 -14.60
CA LEU A 27 -4.10 9.84 -15.66
C LEU A 27 -4.19 11.36 -15.46
N ILE A 28 -4.18 11.85 -14.23
CA ILE A 28 -4.15 13.29 -13.93
C ILE A 28 -2.72 13.87 -13.84
N GLY A 29 -1.71 13.12 -14.27
CA GLY A 29 -0.34 13.60 -14.42
C GLY A 29 0.56 13.45 -13.19
N VAL A 30 0.16 12.68 -12.16
CA VAL A 30 1.06 12.39 -11.02
C VAL A 30 2.21 11.50 -11.47
N MET A 31 3.44 11.90 -11.11
CA MET A 31 4.67 11.18 -11.45
C MET A 31 5.33 10.46 -10.27
N THR A 32 5.01 10.90 -9.05
CA THR A 32 5.58 10.35 -7.81
C THR A 32 4.45 9.99 -6.86
N LEU A 33 4.47 8.76 -6.35
CA LEU A 33 3.52 8.28 -5.35
C LEU A 33 4.24 8.18 -4.00
N SER A 34 3.74 8.90 -3.00
CA SER A 34 4.12 8.70 -1.61
C SER A 34 3.06 7.85 -0.92
N VAL A 35 3.48 6.77 -0.26
CA VAL A 35 2.58 5.88 0.48
C VAL A 35 2.89 5.92 1.97
N THR A 36 1.86 5.86 2.80
CA THR A 36 1.97 5.80 4.25
C THR A 36 1.05 4.72 4.78
N ASN A 37 1.48 4.02 5.84
CA ASN A 37 0.66 3.08 6.57
C ASN A 37 1.06 3.04 8.04
N ALA A 38 0.20 2.44 8.85
CA ALA A 38 0.58 1.95 10.16
C ALA A 38 0.95 0.47 10.02
N ALA A 39 2.00 0.05 10.72
CA ALA A 39 2.47 -1.33 10.73
C ALA A 39 2.82 -1.77 12.15
N GLY A 40 2.71 -3.07 12.40
CA GLY A 40 3.26 -3.68 13.60
C GLY A 40 4.79 -3.76 13.54
N LEU A 41 5.43 -3.64 14.69
CA LEU A 41 6.90 -3.70 14.81
C LEU A 41 7.33 -5.15 15.05
N LEU A 42 8.09 -5.71 14.11
CA LEU A 42 8.71 -7.04 14.25
C LEU A 42 10.20 -6.96 14.59
N ASN A 43 10.87 -5.88 14.20
CA ASN A 43 12.25 -5.64 14.59
C ASN A 43 12.28 -5.14 16.05
N PRO A 44 12.93 -5.86 16.98
CA PRO A 44 12.95 -5.51 18.40
C PRO A 44 13.63 -4.17 18.71
N ASN A 45 14.38 -3.61 17.74
CA ASN A 45 15.03 -2.31 17.89
C ASN A 45 14.08 -1.12 17.66
N PHE A 46 12.91 -1.35 17.05
CA PHE A 46 11.94 -0.28 16.84
C PHE A 46 11.06 -0.06 18.06
N LYS A 47 10.66 1.20 18.25
CA LYS A 47 9.74 1.64 19.29
C LYS A 47 8.47 2.19 18.68
N LEU A 48 7.40 2.19 19.48
CA LEU A 48 6.13 2.81 19.09
C LEU A 48 6.37 4.28 18.74
N GLY A 49 5.88 4.70 17.56
CA GLY A 49 6.06 6.06 17.05
C GLY A 49 7.26 6.24 16.12
N ASP A 50 8.15 5.25 16.00
CA ASP A 50 9.25 5.32 15.04
C ASP A 50 8.73 5.34 13.60
N MET A 51 9.36 6.16 12.76
CA MET A 51 9.12 6.15 11.32
C MET A 51 10.08 5.19 10.63
N MET A 52 9.53 4.28 9.82
CA MET A 52 10.30 3.33 9.02
C MET A 52 10.20 3.70 7.54
N LEU A 53 11.35 3.88 6.89
CA LEU A 53 11.40 3.95 5.43
C LEU A 53 11.26 2.54 4.85
N ILE A 54 10.28 2.36 3.97
CA ILE A 54 10.07 1.11 3.24
C ILE A 54 11.14 1.04 2.15
N LYS A 55 12.20 0.28 2.40
CA LYS A 55 13.26 0.01 1.41
C LYS A 55 12.85 -1.10 0.43
N ASP A 56 12.10 -2.09 0.93
CA ASP A 56 11.63 -3.24 0.17
C ASP A 56 10.38 -3.87 0.84
N HIS A 57 9.71 -4.83 0.19
CA HIS A 57 8.54 -5.54 0.72
C HIS A 57 8.46 -7.00 0.28
N ILE A 58 7.78 -7.83 1.08
CA ILE A 58 7.42 -9.22 0.72
C ILE A 58 5.92 -9.26 0.44
N ASN A 59 5.53 -9.64 -0.77
CA ASN A 59 4.13 -9.71 -1.20
C ASN A 59 3.57 -11.15 -1.09
N PHE A 60 3.15 -11.54 0.13
CA PHE A 60 2.58 -12.87 0.36
C PHE A 60 1.31 -13.16 -0.48
N PRO A 61 0.30 -12.26 -0.58
CA PRO A 61 -0.84 -12.48 -1.48
C PRO A 61 -0.42 -12.70 -2.93
N GLY A 62 0.59 -11.96 -3.40
CA GLY A 62 1.16 -12.11 -4.74
C GLY A 62 1.71 -13.51 -5.00
N PHE A 63 2.38 -14.13 -4.02
CA PHE A 63 2.84 -15.52 -4.13
C PHE A 63 1.70 -16.53 -4.19
N ALA A 64 0.55 -16.21 -3.61
CA ALA A 64 -0.68 -17.00 -3.69
C ALA A 64 -1.54 -16.68 -4.93
N CYS A 65 -0.96 -16.04 -5.95
CA CYS A 65 -1.62 -15.65 -7.20
C CYS A 65 -2.72 -14.60 -7.06
N ASP A 66 -2.75 -13.85 -5.95
CA ASP A 66 -3.60 -12.68 -5.75
C ASP A 66 -2.79 -11.39 -5.91
N ASN A 67 -2.96 -10.72 -7.06
CA ASN A 67 -2.14 -9.57 -7.45
C ASN A 67 -3.00 -8.51 -8.18
N PRO A 68 -2.81 -7.20 -7.94
CA PRO A 68 -3.59 -6.14 -8.58
C PRO A 68 -3.40 -6.01 -10.11
N LEU A 69 -2.43 -6.72 -10.69
CA LEU A 69 -2.16 -6.73 -12.14
C LEU A 69 -2.76 -7.93 -12.87
N ARG A 70 -3.37 -8.87 -12.15
CA ARG A 70 -4.14 -9.97 -12.72
C ARG A 70 -5.57 -9.52 -13.02
#